data_AF-A0A7Y4Y1A9-F1
#
_entry.id   AF-A0A7Y4Y1A9-F1
#
_cell.length_a   1.000
_cell.length_b   1.000
_cell.length_c   1.000
_cell.angle_alpha   90.00
_cell.angle_beta   90.00
_cell.angle_gamma   90.00
#
_symmetry.space_group_name_H-M   'P 1'
#
loop_
_entity.id
_entity.type
_entity.pdbx_description
1 polymer ?
#
loop_
_entity_poly.entity_id
_entity_poly.type
_entity_poly.pdbx_seq_one_letter_code
_entity_poly.pdbx_strand_id
1 'polypeptide(L)'
;MTETVTDAGGLSSTKTASVAVSSTSCGGLVLCNGVAVALPSVAKNAWSSTYTIVVPAGKTSAVFTISGGTGDADMYVRIGSAPTTTAYNCRPYSGGNTETCTFNAPAAGTYYVRVRGYAAFSGVSLKATISP
;
A
#
# COMPACT_ATOMS: atom_id res chain seq x y z
N MET A 1 -19.44 13.72 -1.02
CA MET A 1 -20.00 15.03 -1.40
C MET A 1 -20.55 14.90 -2.80
N THR A 2 -21.86 14.68 -2.91
CA THR A 2 -22.57 14.62 -4.19
C THR A 2 -23.09 16.02 -4.50
N GLU A 3 -22.52 16.64 -5.51
CA GLU A 3 -23.06 17.87 -6.11
C GLU A 3 -24.17 17.46 -7.07
N THR A 4 -25.37 18.01 -6.87
CA THR A 4 -26.49 17.83 -7.81
C THR A 4 -26.67 19.14 -8.54
N VAL A 5 -26.40 19.16 -9.85
CA VAL A 5 -26.79 20.29 -10.71
C VAL A 5 -28.19 19.98 -11.24
N THR A 6 -29.15 20.84 -10.87
CA THR A 6 -30.52 20.78 -11.40
C THR A 6 -30.60 21.86 -12.49
N ASP A 7 -30.77 21.46 -13.75
CA ASP A 7 -31.18 22.39 -14.81
C ASP A 7 -32.70 22.63 -14.74
N ALA A 8 -33.15 23.81 -15.15
CA ALA A 8 -34.54 24.24 -15.08
C ALA A 8 -35.53 23.33 -15.85
N GLY A 9 -35.05 22.39 -16.68
CA GLY A 9 -35.86 21.40 -17.39
C GLY A 9 -36.09 20.05 -16.69
N GLY A 10 -35.58 19.82 -15.47
CA GLY A 10 -35.86 18.59 -14.71
C GLY A 10 -35.17 17.31 -15.21
N LEU A 11 -34.26 17.42 -16.20
CA LEU A 11 -33.39 16.32 -16.60
C LEU A 11 -32.21 16.24 -15.64
N SER A 12 -32.00 15.08 -15.03
CA SER A 12 -30.83 14.81 -14.18
C SER A 12 -30.05 13.63 -14.73
N SER A 13 -28.72 13.74 -14.75
CA SER A 13 -27.81 12.63 -15.00
C SER A 13 -26.80 12.59 -13.87
N THR A 14 -26.80 11.50 -13.10
CA THR A 14 -25.95 11.34 -11.92
C THR A 14 -24.71 10.56 -12.30
N LYS A 15 -23.53 11.17 -12.16
CA LYS A 15 -22.25 10.46 -12.14
C LYS A 15 -21.81 10.32 -10.69
N THR A 16 -22.06 9.16 -10.09
CA THR A 16 -21.64 8.89 -8.72
C THR A 16 -20.14 8.63 -8.68
N ALA A 17 -19.36 9.57 -8.15
CA ALA A 17 -18.01 9.30 -7.67
C ALA A 17 -18.08 9.22 -6.14
N SER A 18 -18.01 8.01 -5.60
CA SER A 18 -17.87 7.81 -4.15
C SER A 18 -16.44 8.18 -3.74
N VAL A 19 -16.27 9.36 -3.13
CA VAL A 19 -15.06 9.68 -2.38
C VAL A 19 -15.22 9.09 -0.99
N ALA A 20 -14.60 7.93 -0.75
CA ALA A 20 -14.35 7.48 0.61
C ALA A 20 -13.35 8.46 1.23
N VAL A 21 -13.86 9.45 1.98
CA VAL A 21 -13.04 10.21 2.93
C VAL A 21 -12.87 9.31 4.14
N SER A 22 -11.97 8.34 4.01
CA SER A 22 -11.47 7.61 5.17
C SER A 22 -10.58 8.61 5.91
N SER A 23 -11.09 9.24 6.96
CA SER A 23 -10.23 9.84 7.99
C SER A 23 -9.53 8.72 8.80
N THR A 24 -9.01 7.71 8.11
CA THR A 24 -8.00 6.84 8.67
C THR A 24 -6.78 7.74 8.76
N SER A 25 -6.59 8.35 9.93
CA SER A 25 -5.33 8.97 10.29
C SER A 25 -4.25 7.99 9.92
N CYS A 26 -3.53 8.28 8.85
CA CYS A 26 -2.44 7.45 8.42
C CYS A 26 -1.27 7.72 9.38
N GLY A 27 -0.58 6.66 9.79
CA GLY A 27 0.34 6.68 10.93
C GLY A 27 0.43 5.30 11.59
N GLY A 28 1.61 4.99 12.13
CA GLY A 28 1.91 3.68 12.72
C GLY A 28 1.82 2.56 11.69
N LEU A 29 0.79 1.72 11.78
CA LEU A 29 0.56 0.59 10.88
C LEU A 29 -0.27 0.95 9.63
N VAL A 30 -0.87 2.14 9.56
CA VAL A 30 -1.57 2.58 8.35
C VAL A 30 -0.64 3.48 7.55
N LEU A 31 -0.30 3.09 6.32
CA LEU A 31 0.57 3.87 5.44
C LEU A 31 -0.19 5.08 4.87
N CYS A 32 0.47 6.23 4.82
CA CYS A 32 -0.02 7.37 4.05
C CYS A 32 0.51 7.30 2.62
N ASN A 33 -0.28 7.80 1.66
CA ASN A 33 0.20 7.98 0.29
C ASN A 33 1.41 8.93 0.27
N GLY A 34 2.53 8.48 -0.29
CA GLY A 34 3.75 9.24 -0.48
C GLY A 34 4.66 9.34 0.75
N VAL A 35 4.24 8.87 1.93
CA VAL A 35 5.00 8.99 3.18
C VAL A 35 5.73 7.69 3.48
N ALA A 36 7.02 7.82 3.79
CA ALA A 36 7.84 6.69 4.23
C ALA A 36 7.66 6.45 5.74
N VAL A 37 7.59 5.19 6.14
CA VAL A 37 7.50 4.72 7.52
C VAL A 37 8.72 3.86 7.82
N ALA A 38 9.44 4.19 8.88
CA ALA A 38 10.57 3.38 9.35
C ALA A 38 10.07 2.05 9.93
N LEU A 39 10.71 0.95 9.53
CA LEU A 39 10.43 -0.37 10.06
C LEU A 39 11.31 -0.63 11.29
N PRO A 40 10.77 -1.30 12.33
CA PRO A 40 11.60 -1.81 13.42
C PRO A 40 12.57 -2.88 12.87
N SER A 41 13.63 -3.16 13.62
CA SER A 41 14.53 -4.27 13.29
C SER A 41 13.79 -5.60 13.35
N VAL A 42 14.00 -6.44 12.34
CA VAL A 42 13.36 -7.75 12.23
C VAL A 42 14.45 -8.82 12.15
N ALA A 43 14.32 -9.87 12.95
CA ALA A 43 15.26 -10.98 12.95
C ALA A 43 15.13 -11.83 11.68
N LYS A 44 16.16 -12.64 11.41
CA LYS A 44 16.13 -13.65 10.34
C LYS A 44 14.91 -14.56 10.49
N ASN A 45 14.22 -14.80 9.39
CA ASN A 45 12.98 -15.59 9.28
C ASN A 45 11.77 -15.03 10.04
N ALA A 46 11.85 -13.83 10.62
CA ALA A 46 10.74 -13.16 11.29
C ALA A 46 10.04 -12.16 10.35
N TRP A 47 8.84 -11.73 10.76
CA TRP A 47 8.01 -10.77 10.03
C TRP A 47 7.92 -9.45 10.78
N SER A 48 7.85 -8.35 10.04
CA SER A 48 7.40 -7.07 10.55
C SER A 48 5.89 -7.08 10.87
N SER A 49 5.43 -6.01 11.51
CA SER A 49 4.02 -5.70 11.66
C SER A 49 3.31 -5.62 10.29
N THR A 50 1.99 -5.78 10.31
CA THR A 50 1.19 -5.65 9.09
C THR A 50 0.86 -4.19 8.86
N TYR A 51 1.36 -3.65 7.75
CA TYR A 51 1.08 -2.29 7.31
C TYR A 51 -0.05 -2.29 6.29
N THR A 52 -0.94 -1.31 6.34
CA THR A 52 -2.12 -1.26 5.45
C THR A 52 -2.28 0.07 4.75
N ILE A 53 -2.75 0.05 3.51
CA ILE A 53 -3.20 1.25 2.80
C ILE A 53 -4.47 0.96 2.00
N VAL A 54 -5.40 1.90 1.99
CA VAL A 54 -6.60 1.81 1.14
C VAL A 54 -6.27 2.42 -0.22
N VAL A 55 -6.45 1.63 -1.29
CA VAL A 55 -6.38 2.10 -2.67
C VAL A 55 -7.80 2.30 -3.17
N PRO A 56 -8.23 3.54 -3.46
CA PRO A 56 -9.54 3.81 -4.05
C PRO A 56 -9.68 3.24 -5.46
N ALA A 57 -10.91 3.12 -5.96
CA ALA A 57 -11.14 2.77 -7.35
C ALA A 57 -10.63 3.85 -8.32
N GLY A 58 -10.28 3.43 -9.53
CA GLY A 58 -9.91 4.33 -10.62
C GLY A 58 -8.48 4.86 -10.57
N LYS A 59 -7.59 4.25 -9.78
CA LYS A 59 -6.17 4.60 -9.74
C LYS A 59 -5.41 3.96 -10.90
N THR A 60 -4.42 4.67 -11.43
CA THR A 60 -3.58 4.13 -12.52
C THR A 60 -2.40 3.32 -12.02
N SER A 61 -1.91 3.61 -10.80
CA SER A 61 -0.76 2.92 -10.23
C SER A 61 -0.77 2.93 -8.71
N ALA A 62 -0.36 1.81 -8.10
CA ALA A 62 0.03 1.73 -6.71
C ALA A 62 1.43 1.10 -6.61
N VAL A 63 2.37 1.85 -6.05
CA VAL A 63 3.78 1.48 -5.94
C VAL A 63 4.15 1.39 -4.47
N PHE A 64 4.67 0.24 -4.05
CA PHE A 64 5.21 0.01 -2.73
C PHE A 64 6.71 -0.13 -2.85
N THR A 65 7.48 0.56 -2.02
CA THR A 65 8.94 0.48 -2.03
C THR A 65 9.48 0.32 -0.63
N ILE A 66 10.47 -0.54 -0.46
CA ILE A 66 11.36 -0.50 0.70
C ILE A 66 12.75 -0.01 0.27
N SER A 67 13.42 0.73 1.15
CA SER A 67 14.77 1.22 0.91
C SER A 67 15.53 1.52 2.20
N GLY A 68 16.84 1.68 2.08
CA GLY A 68 17.75 2.02 3.17
C GLY A 68 18.11 0.81 4.05
N GLY A 69 18.66 1.09 5.22
CA GLY A 69 18.99 0.07 6.22
C GLY A 69 20.10 -0.90 5.83
N THR A 70 20.22 -1.96 6.62
CA THR A 70 21.16 -3.07 6.45
C THR A 70 20.42 -4.40 6.56
N GLY A 71 21.02 -5.48 6.05
CA GLY A 71 20.41 -6.82 6.04
C GLY A 71 19.80 -7.19 4.70
N ASP A 72 18.82 -8.09 4.74
CA ASP A 72 18.09 -8.58 3.57
C ASP A 72 16.60 -8.69 3.91
N ALA A 73 15.84 -7.71 3.42
CA ALA A 73 14.43 -7.50 3.72
C ALA A 73 13.59 -7.82 2.49
N ASP A 74 12.73 -8.84 2.60
CA ASP A 74 11.78 -9.24 1.57
C ASP A 74 10.40 -8.63 1.83
N MET A 75 9.89 -7.82 0.92
CA MET A 75 8.59 -7.19 0.96
C MET A 75 7.55 -8.11 0.30
N TYR A 76 6.45 -8.28 1.00
CA TYR A 76 5.28 -9.00 0.53
C TYR A 76 4.09 -8.05 0.55
N VAL A 77 3.39 -7.97 -0.57
CA VAL A 77 2.15 -7.19 -0.69
C VAL A 77 1.01 -8.11 -1.09
N ARG A 78 -0.14 -7.99 -0.42
CA ARG A 78 -1.36 -8.72 -0.74
C ARG A 78 -2.60 -7.84 -0.60
N ILE A 79 -3.57 -8.04 -1.48
CA ILE A 79 -4.84 -7.29 -1.49
C ILE A 79 -5.89 -8.06 -0.68
N GLY A 80 -6.61 -7.36 0.19
CA GLY A 80 -7.75 -7.90 0.97
C GLY A 80 -7.38 -8.74 2.20
N SER A 81 -6.12 -9.12 2.38
CA SER A 81 -5.66 -9.84 3.59
C SER A 81 -4.14 -9.75 3.75
N ALA A 82 -3.65 -10.04 4.95
CA ALA A 82 -2.22 -10.08 5.23
C ALA A 82 -1.49 -11.11 4.36
N PRO A 83 -0.30 -10.79 3.81
CA PRO A 83 0.49 -11.72 3.04
C PRO A 83 1.10 -12.83 3.93
N THR A 84 1.32 -13.99 3.30
CA THR A 84 2.09 -15.11 3.85
C THR A 84 3.26 -15.44 2.90
N THR A 85 4.11 -16.39 3.29
CA THR A 85 5.19 -16.88 2.41
C THR A 85 4.69 -17.58 1.15
N THR A 86 3.42 -17.98 1.11
CA THR A 86 2.81 -18.73 -0.02
C THR A 86 1.67 -17.95 -0.70
N ALA A 87 1.14 -16.92 -0.05
CA ALA A 87 0.05 -16.10 -0.56
C ALA A 87 0.46 -14.63 -0.56
N TYR A 88 0.82 -14.15 -1.75
CA TYR A 88 1.20 -12.77 -2.02
C TYR A 88 0.80 -12.38 -3.45
N ASN A 89 0.51 -11.10 -3.66
CA ASN A 89 0.26 -10.55 -4.99
C ASN A 89 1.55 -9.98 -5.61
N CYS A 90 2.47 -9.49 -4.78
CA CYS A 90 3.76 -9.02 -5.24
C CYS A 90 4.86 -9.35 -4.23
N ARG A 91 5.96 -9.87 -4.77
CA ARG A 91 7.28 -10.03 -4.16
C ARG A 91 8.30 -9.80 -5.28
N PRO A 92 9.00 -8.66 -5.30
CA PRO A 92 10.04 -8.44 -6.30
C PRO A 92 11.21 -9.34 -5.93
N TYR A 93 11.67 -10.20 -6.83
CA TYR A 93 12.78 -11.13 -6.56
C TYR A 93 14.15 -10.43 -6.55
N SER A 94 14.22 -9.20 -6.05
CA SER A 94 15.47 -8.43 -5.95
C SER A 94 16.09 -8.67 -4.59
N GLY A 95 17.30 -9.20 -4.54
CA GLY A 95 18.02 -9.36 -3.27
C GLY A 95 18.41 -8.00 -2.66
N GLY A 96 18.34 -7.90 -1.32
CA GLY A 96 18.72 -6.72 -0.56
C GLY A 96 17.53 -5.91 -0.05
N ASN A 97 17.79 -4.68 0.43
CA ASN A 97 16.77 -3.85 1.09
C ASN A 97 16.07 -2.85 0.18
N THR A 98 16.33 -2.93 -1.13
CA THR A 98 15.75 -2.03 -2.14
C THR A 98 14.84 -2.84 -3.05
N GLU A 99 13.55 -2.80 -2.74
CA GLU A 99 12.55 -3.58 -3.44
C GLU A 99 11.38 -2.69 -3.83
N THR A 100 10.76 -3.00 -4.96
CA THR A 100 9.64 -2.23 -5.52
C THR A 100 8.56 -3.17 -6.03
N CYS A 101 7.34 -2.95 -5.55
CA CYS A 101 6.13 -3.61 -6.01
C CYS A 101 5.23 -2.61 -6.71
N THR A 102 5.07 -2.76 -8.01
CA THR A 102 4.20 -1.90 -8.82
C THR A 102 2.96 -2.67 -9.25
N PHE A 103 1.80 -2.11 -8.93
CA PHE A 103 0.51 -2.55 -9.40
C PHE A 103 0.00 -1.55 -10.43
N ASN A 104 -0.06 -1.96 -11.70
CA ASN A 104 -0.69 -1.17 -12.77
C ASN A 104 -2.20 -1.38 -12.74
N ALA A 105 -2.97 -0.29 -12.82
CA ALA A 105 -4.43 -0.30 -12.64
C ALA A 105 -4.87 -1.12 -11.40
N PRO A 106 -4.39 -0.75 -10.20
CA PRO A 106 -4.64 -1.50 -8.98
C PRO A 106 -6.15 -1.66 -8.70
N ALA A 107 -6.54 -2.86 -8.28
CA ALA A 107 -7.89 -3.10 -7.79
C ALA A 107 -8.17 -2.21 -6.58
N ALA A 108 -9.39 -1.69 -6.48
CA ALA A 108 -9.83 -0.97 -5.30
C ALA A 108 -9.86 -1.92 -4.09
N GLY A 109 -9.37 -1.46 -2.94
CA GLY A 109 -9.39 -2.24 -1.70
C GLY A 109 -8.25 -1.92 -0.77
N THR A 110 -8.16 -2.69 0.33
CA THR A 110 -7.08 -2.57 1.32
C THR A 110 -5.91 -3.45 0.91
N TYR A 111 -4.73 -2.84 0.80
CA TYR A 111 -3.47 -3.51 0.53
C TYR A 111 -2.77 -3.71 1.86
N TYR A 112 -2.27 -4.91 2.08
CA TYR A 112 -1.54 -5.32 3.26
C TYR A 112 -0.09 -5.59 2.86
N VAL A 113 0.83 -4.97 3.59
CA VAL A 113 2.26 -5.06 3.36
C VAL A 113 2.92 -5.62 4.61
N ARG A 114 3.75 -6.63 4.44
CA ARG A 114 4.64 -7.14 5.49
C ARG A 114 6.02 -7.30 4.91
N VAL A 115 7.03 -7.13 5.75
CA VAL A 115 8.43 -7.30 5.36
C VAL A 115 9.00 -8.43 6.20
N ARG A 116 9.66 -9.39 5.55
CA ARG A 116 10.26 -10.55 6.17
C ARG A 116 11.77 -10.41 6.12
N GLY A 117 12.45 -10.69 7.22
CA GLY A 117 13.91 -10.75 7.18
C GLY A 117 14.38 -12.06 6.58
N TYR A 118 14.89 -12.08 5.35
CA TYR A 118 15.66 -13.23 4.86
C TYR A 118 16.97 -13.35 5.66
N ALA A 119 17.60 -12.21 5.90
CA ALA A 119 18.55 -11.98 6.97
C ALA A 119 17.95 -10.99 7.98
N ALA A 120 18.55 -10.85 9.16
CA ALA A 120 18.12 -9.81 10.08
C ALA A 120 18.34 -8.44 9.42
N PHE A 121 17.33 -7.58 9.43
CA PHE A 121 17.41 -6.23 8.87
C PHE A 121 17.10 -5.16 9.90
N SER A 122 17.63 -3.96 9.68
CA SER A 122 17.38 -2.78 10.52
C SER A 122 17.48 -1.50 9.71
N GLY A 123 16.72 -0.46 10.11
CA GLY A 123 16.77 0.85 9.45
C GLY A 123 16.13 0.90 8.06
N VAL A 124 15.34 -0.11 7.68
CA VAL A 124 14.61 -0.14 6.41
C VAL A 124 13.38 0.76 6.52
N SER A 125 13.06 1.49 5.45
CA SER A 125 11.87 2.34 5.36
C SER A 125 10.92 1.79 4.30
N LEU A 126 9.62 1.76 4.61
CA LEU A 126 8.54 1.36 3.70
C LEU A 126 7.73 2.57 3.26
N LYS A 127 7.50 2.72 1.95
CA LYS A 127 6.69 3.80 1.37
C LYS A 127 5.68 3.23 0.38
N ALA A 128 4.47 3.76 0.40
CA ALA A 128 3.45 3.47 -0.60
C ALA A 128 3.10 4.75 -1.37
N THR A 129 3.04 4.69 -2.69
CA THR A 129 2.68 5.80 -3.58
C THR A 129 1.54 5.37 -4.49
N ILE A 130 0.42 6.05 -4.41
CA ILE A 130 -0.78 5.82 -5.21
C ILE A 130 -0.96 7.01 -6.14
N SER A 131 -0.91 6.75 -7.43
CA SER A 131 -1.10 7.75 -8.49
C SER A 131 -2.58 7.84 -8.89
N PRO A 132 -3.06 9.05 -9.28
CA PRO A 132 -4.40 9.25 -9.81
C PRO A 132 -4.77 8.27 -10.91
#